data_AF-A0A0F2QXC7-F1
#
_entry.id   AF-A0A0F2QXC7-F1
#
_cell.length_a   1.000
_cell.length_b   1.000
_cell.length_c   1.000
_cell.angle_alpha   90.00
_cell.angle_beta   90.00
_cell.angle_gamma   90.00
#
_symmetry.space_group_name_H-M   'P 1'
#
loop_
_entity.id
_entity.type
_entity.pdbx_description
1 polymer ?
#
loop_
_entity_poly.entity_id
_entity_poly.type
_entity_poly.pdbx_seq_one_letter_code
_entity_poly.pdbx_strand_id
1 'polypeptide(L)' 'MVNKDFYSAEELAREISCSRSWIYKMAPEIRGAGHAQLVGKVMVFFPSAIQYIKDRPDNRGRPPKTKANSKHQF' A
#
# COMPACT_ATOMS: atom_id res chain seq x y z
N MET A 1 19.67 2.65 9.53
CA MET A 1 18.50 2.54 8.61
C MET A 1 18.90 1.59 7.51
N VAL A 2 18.21 0.45 7.36
CA VAL A 2 18.48 -0.46 6.23
C VAL A 2 17.92 0.23 4.98
N ASN A 3 18.80 0.71 4.10
CA ASN A 3 18.40 1.14 2.77
C ASN A 3 17.94 -0.10 2.00
N LYS A 4 16.65 -0.44 2.12
CA LYS A 4 16.03 -1.44 1.27
C LYS A 4 15.78 -0.79 -0.08
N ASP A 5 16.32 -1.39 -1.15
CA ASP A 5 16.08 -0.90 -2.51
C ASP A 5 14.63 -1.12 -2.95
N PHE A 6 13.95 -2.11 -2.35
CA PHE A 6 12.58 -2.48 -2.69
C PHE A 6 11.80 -3.00 -1.48
N TYR A 7 10.49 -2.80 -1.54
CA TYR A 7 9.50 -3.36 -0.63
C TYR A 7 8.59 -4.33 -1.39
N SER A 8 8.29 -5.47 -0.77
CA SER A 8 7.14 -6.28 -1.18
C SER A 8 5.82 -5.60 -0.77
N ALA A 9 4.71 -6.05 -1.34
CA ALA A 9 3.38 -5.55 -0.95
C ALA A 9 3.09 -5.72 0.55
N GLU A 10 3.64 -6.77 1.17
CA GLU A 10 3.46 -7.05 2.59
C GLU A 10 4.30 -6.14 3.48
N GLU A 11 5.56 -5.90 3.11
CA GLU A 11 6.43 -4.98 3.83
C GLU A 11 5.92 -3.54 3.72
N LEU A 12 5.51 -3.12 2.53
CA LEU A 12 4.92 -1.80 2.31
C LEU A 12 3.66 -1.61 3.16
N ALA A 13 2.80 -2.65 3.20
CA ALA A 13 1.58 -2.63 4.01
C ALA A 13 1.88 -2.48 5.51
N ARG A 14 2.92 -3.16 6.03
CA ARG A 14 3.35 -3.02 7.43
C ARG A 14 3.90 -1.62 7.70
N GLU A 15 4.72 -1.09 6.81
CA GLU A 15 5.37 0.22 6.96
C GLU A 15 4.34 1.36 7.05
N ILE A 16 3.27 1.30 6.25
CA ILE A 16 2.22 2.33 6.24
C ILE A 16 0.98 1.96 7.04
N SER A 17 1.02 0.85 7.79
CA SER A 17 -0.09 0.34 8.62
C SER A 17 -1.40 0.18 7.84
N CYS A 18 -1.36 -0.47 6.67
CA CYS A 18 -2.53 -0.77 5.86
C CYS A 18 -2.67 -2.27 5.54
N SER A 19 -3.74 -2.66 4.85
CA SER A 19 -3.92 -4.05 4.43
C SER A 19 -3.15 -4.35 3.15
N ARG A 20 -2.58 -5.56 3.05
CA ARG A 20 -1.93 -6.07 1.82
C ARG A 20 -2.86 -6.00 0.61
N SER A 21 -4.13 -6.34 0.77
CA SER A 21 -5.14 -6.27 -0.30
C SER A 21 -5.35 -4.85 -0.81
N TRP A 22 -5.23 -3.84 0.05
CA TRP A 22 -5.31 -2.45 -0.36
C TRP A 22 -4.09 -2.05 -1.20
N ILE A 23 -2.87 -2.46 -0.81
CA ILE A 23 -1.66 -2.24 -1.61
C ILE A 23 -1.81 -2.81 -3.02
N TYR A 24 -2.34 -4.03 -3.17
CA TYR A 24 -2.58 -4.62 -4.50
C TYR A 24 -3.59 -3.84 -5.34
N LYS A 25 -4.63 -3.27 -4.72
CA LYS A 25 -5.58 -2.39 -5.44
C LYS A 25 -4.91 -1.11 -5.93
N MET A 26 -3.96 -0.57 -5.17
CA MET A 26 -3.21 0.63 -5.50
C MET A 26 -2.02 0.37 -6.43
N ALA A 27 -1.55 -0.87 -6.52
CA ALA A 27 -0.34 -1.23 -7.25
C ALA A 27 -0.30 -0.75 -8.72
N PRO A 28 -1.40 -0.81 -9.51
CA PRO A 28 -1.40 -0.26 -10.86
C PRO A 28 -1.14 1.25 -10.90
N GLU A 29 -1.69 1.99 -9.94
CA GLU A 29 -1.58 3.44 -9.85
C GLU A 29 -0.18 3.85 -9.37
N ILE A 30 0.33 3.18 -8.34
CA ILE A 30 1.70 3.39 -7.82
C ILE A 30 2.73 3.06 -8.91
N ARG A 31 2.49 2.00 -9.70
CA ARG A 31 3.30 1.66 -10.87
C ARG A 31 3.20 2.72 -11.96
N GLY A 32 2.00 3.21 -12.26
CA GLY A 32 1.77 4.29 -13.23
C GLY A 32 2.50 5.59 -12.86
N ALA A 33 2.65 5.85 -11.56
CA ALA A 33 3.43 6.96 -11.02
C ALA A 33 4.96 6.69 -10.96
N GLY A 34 5.43 5.52 -11.38
CA GLY A 34 6.86 5.17 -11.36
C GLY A 34 7.41 4.74 -10.00
N HIS A 35 6.54 4.47 -9.01
CA HIS A 35 6.94 4.07 -7.65
C HIS A 35 6.79 2.57 -7.39
N ALA A 36 6.41 1.78 -8.39
CA ALA A 36 6.39 0.32 -8.33
C ALA A 36 6.80 -0.28 -9.67
N GLN A 37 7.27 -1.52 -9.64
CA GLN A 37 7.68 -2.28 -10.81
C GLN A 37 7.22 -3.73 -10.70
N LEU A 38 6.90 -4.32 -11.85
CA LEU A 38 6.68 -5.76 -11.96
C LEU A 38 8.01 -6.43 -12.33
N VAL A 39 8.54 -7.27 -11.44
CA VAL A 39 9.74 -8.09 -11.67
C VAL A 39 9.28 -9.53 -11.86
N GLY A 40 9.21 -9.96 -13.12
CA GLY A 40 8.60 -11.24 -13.49
C GLY A 40 7.11 -11.28 -13.14
N LYS A 41 6.75 -12.07 -12.12
CA LYS A 41 5.37 -12.20 -11.60
C LYS A 41 5.15 -11.46 -10.27
N VAL A 42 6.20 -10.82 -9.73
CA VAL A 42 6.15 -10.19 -8.40
C VAL A 42 6.12 -8.68 -8.56
N MET A 43 5.19 -8.03 -7.86
CA MET A 43 5.15 -6.57 -7.76
C MET A 43 6.08 -6.13 -6.62
N VAL A 44 7.01 -5.24 -6.94
CA VAL A 44 7.92 -4.60 -5.99
C VAL A 44 7.69 -3.10 -5.96
N PHE A 45 7.92 -2.48 -4.82
CA PHE A 45 7.64 -1.07 -4.56
C PHE A 45 8.92 -0.35 -4.15
N PHE A 46 9.20 0.80 -4.74
CA PHE A 46 10.36 1.60 -4.37
C PHE A 46 10.10 2.31 -3.02
N PRO A 47 11.14 2.72 -2.27
CA PRO A 47 10.98 3.50 -1.05
C PRO A 47 10.14 4.77 -1.24
N SER A 48 10.22 5.38 -2.43
CA SER A 48 9.39 6.54 -2.82
C SER A 48 7.89 6.26 -2.80
N ALA A 49 7.46 4.99 -2.92
CA ALA A 49 6.05 4.61 -2.82
C ALA A 49 5.46 4.95 -1.46
N ILE A 50 6.26 4.86 -0.38
CA ILE A 50 5.81 5.20 0.97
C ILE A 50 5.41 6.68 1.02
N GLN A 51 6.31 7.55 0.55
CA GLN A 51 6.08 9.00 0.54
C GLN A 51 4.92 9.35 -0.40
N TYR A 52 4.87 8.75 -1.58
CA TYR A 52 3.78 8.90 -2.53
C TYR A 52 2.40 8.55 -1.93
N ILE A 53 2.32 7.47 -1.13
CA ILE A 53 1.06 7.09 -0.48
C ILE A 53 0.73 8.04 0.68
N LYS A 54 1.73 8.48 1.44
CA LYS A 54 1.56 9.41 2.57
C LYS A 54 1.11 10.81 2.13
N ASP A 55 1.62 11.30 1.01
CA ASP A 55 1.34 12.66 0.50
C ASP A 55 0.02 12.77 -0.25
N ARG A 56 -0.71 11.67 -0.42
CA ARG A 56 -1.98 11.70 -1.13
C ARG A 56 -3.02 12.54 -0.39
N PRO A 57 -3.59 13.57 -1.05
CA PRO A 57 -4.61 14.44 -0.46
C PRO A 57 -5.96 13.73 -0.27
N ASP A 58 -6.18 12.59 -0.94
CA ASP A 58 -7.43 11.83 -0.93
C ASP A 58 -7.64 11.01 0.36
N ASN A 59 -6.71 11.09 1.34
CA ASN A 59 -6.69 10.26 2.56
C ASN A 59 -6.77 8.75 2.29
N ARG A 60 -6.61 8.28 1.04
CA ARG A 60 -6.60 6.83 0.74
C ARG A 60 -5.37 6.16 1.34
N GLY A 61 -4.31 6.91 1.67
CA GLY A 61 -3.18 6.43 2.45
C GLY A 61 -3.52 5.94 3.86
N ARG A 62 -4.75 6.15 4.34
CA ARG A 62 -5.31 5.42 5.48
C ARG A 62 -6.20 4.31 4.97
N PRO A 63 -5.99 3.04 5.38
CA PRO A 63 -6.92 1.97 5.02
C PRO A 63 -8.34 2.42 5.35
N PRO A 64 -9.35 2.11 4.50
CA PRO A 64 -10.73 2.38 4.87
C PRO A 64 -10.92 1.79 6.25
N LYS A 65 -11.36 2.60 7.23
CA LYS A 65 -11.81 2.09 8.53
C LYS A 65 -12.75 0.96 8.17
N THR A 66 -12.30 -0.28 8.30
CA THR A 66 -13.18 -1.42 8.25
C THR A 66 -14.26 -1.03 9.23
N LYS A 67 -15.48 -0.83 8.75
CA LYS A 67 -16.61 -0.78 9.67
C LYS A 67 -16.47 -2.10 10.42
N ALA A 68 -16.01 -2.02 11.68
CA ALA A 68 -16.24 -3.08 12.62
C ALA A 68 -17.74 -3.29 12.50
N ASN A 69 -18.13 -4.41 11.87
CA ASN A 69 -19.52 -4.76 11.73
C ASN A 69 -19.97 -5.12 13.14
N SER A 70 -20.29 -4.09 13.92
CA SER A 70 -20.99 -4.20 15.18
C SER A 70 -22.27 -4.94 14.89
N LYS A 71 -22.30 -6.17 15.41
CA LYS A 71 -23.50 -6.93 15.77
C LYS A 71 -24.77 -6.08 15.70
N HIS A 72 -25.68 -6.43 14.81
CA HIS A 72 -27.11 -6.28 15.09
C HIS A 72 -27.73 -7.65 14.86
N GLN A 73 -27.96 -8.33 15.99
CA GLN A 73 -28.95 -9.39 16.05
C GLN A 73 -30.32 -8.74 15.94
N PHE A 74 -31.16 -9.28 15.07
CA PHE A 74 -32.61 -9.22 15.18
C PHE A 74 -33.13 -10.63 14.91
#